data_AF-A0A7W1UGT8-F1
#
_entry.id   AF-A0A7W1UGT8-F1
#
_cell.length_a   1.000
_cell.length_b   1.000
_cell.length_c   1.000
_cell.angle_alpha   90.00
_cell.angle_beta   90.00
_cell.angle_gamma   90.00
#
_symmetry.space_group_name_H-M   'P 1'
#
loop_
_entity.id
_entity.type
_entity.pdbx_description
1 polymer ?
#
loop_
_entity_poly.entity_id
_entity_poly.type
_entity_poly.pdbx_seq_one_letter_code
_entity_poly.pdbx_strand_id
1 'polypeptide(L)' 'MDTIQTWVNGEEVILKKAGREYSYRPANETGDWLKGLPEGMVWADAQTLFDDSL' A
#
# COMPACT_ATOMS: atom_id res chain seq x y z
N MET A 1 -11.29 5.13 4.82
CA MET A 1 -10.54 4.90 3.56
C MET A 1 -9.18 5.44 3.87
N ASP A 2 -8.23 4.54 3.94
CA ASP A 2 -7.00 4.77 4.68
C ASP A 2 -5.84 4.57 3.73
N THR A 3 -4.91 5.49 3.73
CA THR A 3 -3.72 5.44 2.86
C THR A 3 -2.49 5.58 3.71
N ILE A 4 -1.51 4.71 3.46
CA ILE A 4 -0.21 4.77 4.12
C ILE A 4 0.89 4.81 3.07
N GLN A 5 1.88 5.66 3.27
CA GLN A 5 3.08 5.69 2.45
C GLN A 5 4.14 4.85 3.14
N THR A 6 4.74 3.91 2.39
CA THR A 6 5.74 2.99 2.91
C THR A 6 6.77 2.65 1.83
N TRP A 7 7.84 1.99 2.23
CA TRP A 7 8.92 1.56 1.35
C TRP A 7 8.82 0.05 1.14
N VAL A 8 8.69 -0.38 -0.11
CA VAL A 8 8.62 -1.79 -0.49
C VAL A 8 9.68 -2.06 -1.54
N ASN A 9 10.55 -3.04 -1.30
CA ASN A 9 11.63 -3.41 -2.23
C ASN A 9 12.50 -2.23 -2.71
N GLY A 10 12.70 -1.22 -1.86
CA GLY A 10 13.50 -0.04 -2.18
C GLY A 10 12.77 1.02 -3.00
N GLU A 11 11.49 0.83 -3.29
CA GLU A 11 10.62 1.83 -3.91
C GLU A 11 9.63 2.40 -2.88
N GLU A 12 9.43 3.71 -2.92
CA GLU A 12 8.41 4.35 -2.10
C GLU A 12 7.04 4.22 -2.77
N VAL A 13 6.10 3.62 -2.05
CA VAL A 13 4.75 3.31 -2.54
C VAL A 13 3.70 3.79 -1.56
N ILE A 14 2.56 4.21 -2.10
CA ILE A 14 1.38 4.56 -1.33
C ILE A 14 0.41 3.39 -1.44
N LEU A 15 0.12 2.77 -0.31
CA LEU A 15 -0.92 1.77 -0.15
C LEU A 15 -2.24 2.45 0.22
N LYS A 16 -3.33 1.89 -0.26
CA LYS A 16 -4.69 2.32 -0.01
C LYS A 16 -5.54 1.12 0.36
N LYS A 17 -6.22 1.22 1.49
CA LYS A 17 -7.18 0.23 1.98
C LYS A 17 -8.60 0.78 1.87
N ALA A 18 -9.43 0.05 1.13
CA ALA A 18 -10.86 0.30 1.00
C ALA A 18 -11.61 -0.96 1.48
N GLY A 19 -11.88 -1.03 2.79
CA GLY A 19 -12.49 -2.21 3.40
C GLY A 19 -11.54 -3.42 3.37
N ARG A 20 -11.86 -4.41 2.53
CA ARG A 20 -11.04 -5.62 2.29
C ARG A 20 -10.20 -5.55 1.01
N GLU A 21 -10.34 -4.48 0.24
CA GLU A 21 -9.59 -4.29 -0.99
C GLU A 21 -8.36 -3.41 -0.74
N TYR A 22 -7.24 -3.82 -1.33
CA TYR A 22 -5.99 -3.07 -1.33
C TYR A 22 -5.73 -2.53 -2.73
N SER A 23 -5.15 -1.36 -2.78
CA SER A 23 -4.59 -0.79 -3.99
C SER A 23 -3.30 -0.08 -3.65
N TYR A 24 -2.38 0.02 -4.60
CA TYR A 24 -1.12 0.70 -4.39
C TYR A 24 -0.77 1.55 -5.60
N ARG A 25 0.13 2.51 -5.41
CA ARG A 25 0.78 3.24 -6.49
C ARG A 25 2.17 3.68 -6.05
N PRO A 26 3.12 3.90 -6.97
CA PRO A 26 4.39 4.52 -6.63
C PRO A 26 4.15 5.93 -6.07
N ALA A 27 4.83 6.32 -4.99
CA ALA A 27 4.68 7.65 -4.41
C ALA A 27 5.20 8.76 -5.34
N ASN A 28 6.22 8.42 -6.14
CA ASN A 28 6.84 9.30 -7.12
C ASN A 28 6.06 9.40 -8.45
N GLU A 29 5.05 8.54 -8.67
CA GLU A 29 4.22 8.62 -9.86
C GLU A 29 2.79 9.04 -9.51
N THR A 30 2.35 10.16 -10.09
CA THR A 30 0.94 10.56 -10.08
C THR A 30 0.16 9.79 -11.14
N GLY A 31 0.15 8.46 -11.00
CA GLY A 31 -0.53 7.53 -11.90
C GLY A 31 -1.77 6.87 -11.31
N ASP A 32 -2.31 5.92 -12.06
CA ASP A 32 -3.43 5.07 -11.65
C ASP A 32 -3.08 4.17 -10.45
N TRP A 33 -4.09 3.87 -9.65
CA TRP A 33 -3.96 2.92 -8.55
C TRP A 33 -3.98 1.50 -9.09
N LEU A 34 -2.91 0.75 -8.82
CA LEU A 34 -2.81 -0.67 -9.12
C LEU A 34 -3.58 -1.46 -8.05
N LYS A 35 -4.46 -2.37 -8.49
CA LYS A 35 -5.24 -3.20 -7.57
C LYS A 35 -4.34 -4.29 -6.98
N GLY A 36 -4.41 -4.46 -5.65
CA GLY A 36 -3.62 -5.46 -4.92
C GLY A 36 -2.52 -4.82 -4.06
N LEU A 37 -1.41 -5.54 -3.92
CA LEU A 37 -0.24 -5.15 -3.15
C LEU A 37 0.98 -5.05 -4.08
N PRO A 38 1.94 -4.17 -3.76
CA PRO A 38 3.19 -4.06 -4.50
C PRO A 38 3.97 -5.37 -4.45
N GLU A 39 4.78 -5.64 -5.48
CA GLU A 39 5.63 -6.82 -5.51
C GLU A 39 6.57 -6.86 -4.30
N GLY A 40 6.59 -8.00 -3.61
CA GLY A 40 7.36 -8.22 -2.39
C GLY A 40 6.66 -7.82 -1.09
N MET A 41 5.47 -7.24 -1.15
CA MET A 41 4.62 -7.06 0.02
C MET A 41 3.58 -8.17 0.11
N VAL A 42 3.53 -8.87 1.26
CA VAL A 42 2.46 -9.83 1.53
C VAL A 42 1.32 -9.18 2.32
N TRP A 43 0.16 -9.83 2.28
CA TRP A 43 -1.05 -9.33 2.94
C TRP A 43 -0.92 -9.16 4.46
N ALA A 44 -0.07 -9.95 5.11
CA ALA A 44 0.23 -9.80 6.52
C ALA A 44 0.94 -8.47 6.81
N ASP A 45 1.97 -8.10 6.04
CA ASP A 45 2.67 -6.82 6.18
C ASP A 45 1.73 -5.64 5.95
N ALA A 46 0.91 -5.72 4.90
CA ALA A 46 -0.06 -4.68 4.61
C ALA A 46 -1.05 -4.49 5.76
N GLN A 47 -1.56 -5.57 6.36
CA GLN A 47 -2.44 -5.45 7.52
C GLN A 47 -1.74 -4.82 8.71
N THR A 48 -0.54 -5.26 9.05
CA THR A 48 0.23 -4.70 10.17
C THR A 48 0.45 -3.20 10.00
N LEU A 49 0.77 -2.74 8.79
CA LEU A 49 0.93 -1.31 8.49
C LEU A 49 -0.36 -0.50 8.74
N PHE A 50 -1.51 -1.04 8.35
CA PHE A 50 -2.80 -0.39 8.58
C PHE A 50 -3.34 -0.57 10.00
N ASP A 51 -2.85 -1.55 10.76
CA ASP A 51 -3.20 -1.80 12.16
C ASP A 51 -2.37 -0.90 13.09
N ASP A 52 -1.10 -0.66 12.77
CA ASP A 52 -0.17 0.23 13.50
C ASP A 52 -0.52 1.72 13.35
N SER A 53 -1.26 2.10 12.30
CA SER A 53 -1.69 3.49 12.07
C SER A 53 -2.95 3.92 12.85
N LEU A 54 -3.47 3.09 13.76
CA LEU A 54 -4.66 3.32 14.59
C LEU A 54 -4.30 3.75 16.02
#